data_AF-A0A5P2BMY4-F1
#
_entry.id   AF-A0A5P2BMY4-F1
#
_cell.length_a   1.000
_cell.length_b   1.000
_cell.length_c   1.000
_cell.angle_alpha   90.00
_cell.angle_beta   90.00
_cell.angle_gamma   90.00
#
_symmetry.space_group_name_H-M   'P 1'
#
loop_
_entity.id
_entity.type
_entity.pdbx_description
1 polymer ?
#
loop_
_entity_poly.entity_id
_entity_poly.type
_entity_poly.pdbx_seq_one_letter_code
_entity_poly.pdbx_strand_id
1 'polypeptide(L)'
;MFLFLVVALLVVVGAVTLAVIGGGESGALPDAAPERFTDPLPPDRPLRRADVDLVRFPMTLRGYHMGEVDDVLGRLGAELAERDARIAELEAALAGAQATAVAGPALFEGYEPRVARDKVVEDGVVQDKVVQDAAGENARDEKGDDQ
;
A
#
# COMPACT_ATOMS: atom_id res chain seq x y z
N MET A 1 -32.04 21.97 -65.25
CA MET A 1 -31.85 20.65 -64.61
C MET A 1 -30.81 20.71 -63.48
N PHE A 2 -29.56 21.13 -63.74
CA PHE A 2 -28.50 21.19 -62.71
C PHE A 2 -28.83 22.05 -61.48
N LEU A 3 -29.34 23.28 -61.65
CA LEU A 3 -29.70 24.14 -60.52
C LEU A 3 -30.78 23.53 -59.61
N PHE A 4 -31.74 22.81 -60.19
CA PHE A 4 -32.76 22.11 -59.40
C PHE A 4 -32.15 20.99 -58.56
N LEU A 5 -31.14 20.28 -59.07
CA LEU A 5 -30.41 19.26 -58.30
C LEU A 5 -29.60 19.88 -57.15
N VAL A 6 -28.96 21.03 -57.39
CA VAL A 6 -28.20 21.74 -56.34
C VAL A 6 -29.14 22.26 -55.25
N VAL A 7 -30.26 22.85 -55.63
CA VAL A 7 -31.26 23.33 -54.65
C VAL A 7 -31.88 22.16 -53.89
N ALA A 8 -32.24 21.06 -54.57
CA ALA A 8 -32.75 19.87 -53.91
C ALA A 8 -31.72 19.28 -52.92
N LEU A 9 -30.45 19.24 -53.30
CA LEU A 9 -29.37 18.79 -52.41
C LEU A 9 -29.26 19.70 -51.17
N LEU A 10 -29.27 21.02 -51.35
CA LEU A 10 -29.21 21.97 -50.23
C LEU A 10 -30.42 21.83 -49.29
N VAL A 11 -31.62 21.61 -49.83
CA VAL A 11 -32.83 21.37 -49.04
C VAL A 11 -32.71 20.07 -48.24
N VAL A 12 -32.23 18.99 -48.87
CA VAL A 12 -32.04 17.70 -48.19
C VAL A 12 -30.98 17.81 -47.09
N VAL A 13 -29.82 18.41 -47.38
CA VAL A 13 -28.76 18.62 -46.39
C VAL A 13 -29.26 19.53 -45.25
N GLY A 14 -29.95 20.62 -45.58
CA GLY A 14 -30.56 21.52 -44.60
C GLY A 14 -31.58 20.81 -43.70
N ALA A 15 -32.47 20.01 -44.28
CA ALA A 15 -33.45 19.25 -43.52
C ALA A 15 -32.81 18.16 -42.64
N VAL A 16 -31.80 17.44 -43.15
CA VAL A 16 -31.08 16.40 -42.39
C VAL A 16 -30.28 17.03 -41.26
N THR A 17 -29.57 18.11 -41.51
CA THR A 17 -28.82 18.82 -40.45
C THR A 17 -29.76 19.38 -39.40
N LEU A 18 -30.89 19.98 -39.78
CA LEU A 18 -31.90 20.46 -38.84
C LEU A 18 -32.56 19.31 -38.07
N ALA A 19 -32.75 18.14 -38.67
CA ALA A 19 -33.29 16.96 -37.98
C ALA A 19 -32.29 16.35 -36.99
N VAL A 20 -31.00 16.35 -37.32
CA VAL A 20 -29.93 15.87 -36.43
C VAL A 20 -29.68 16.84 -35.27
N ILE A 21 -29.74 18.15 -35.54
CA ILE A 21 -29.50 19.20 -34.53
C ILE A 21 -30.76 19.52 -33.72
N GLY A 22 -31.92 19.51 -34.38
CA GLY A 22 -33.24 19.87 -33.82
C GLY A 22 -34.10 18.68 -33.42
N GLY A 23 -33.62 17.45 -33.56
CA GLY A 23 -34.27 16.21 -33.09
C GLY A 23 -34.38 16.07 -31.58
N GLY A 24 -34.44 17.18 -30.84
CA GLY A 24 -34.62 17.25 -29.40
C GLY A 24 -36.00 17.73 -28.94
N GLU A 25 -36.90 18.19 -29.83
CA GLU A 25 -38.16 18.83 -29.41
C GLU A 25 -39.46 18.08 -29.74
N SER A 26 -39.41 16.86 -30.30
CA SER A 26 -40.64 16.10 -30.57
C SER A 26 -40.44 14.60 -30.44
N GLY A 27 -40.46 14.14 -29.20
CA GLY A 27 -40.54 12.73 -28.87
C GLY A 27 -40.46 12.56 -27.38
N ALA A 28 -41.48 11.95 -26.78
CA ALA A 28 -41.43 11.38 -25.45
C ALA A 28 -40.44 10.20 -25.41
N LEU A 29 -39.16 10.48 -25.67
CA LEU A 29 -38.09 9.69 -25.12
C LEU A 29 -38.04 10.10 -23.64
N PRO A 30 -38.18 9.18 -22.68
CA PRO A 30 -37.86 9.52 -21.30
C PRO A 30 -36.48 10.17 -21.33
N ASP A 31 -36.35 11.33 -20.66
CA ASP A 31 -35.08 11.96 -20.34
C ASP A 31 -34.10 10.83 -20.04
N ALA A 32 -33.17 10.57 -20.97
CA ALA A 32 -32.23 9.48 -20.81
C ALA A 32 -31.45 9.87 -19.58
N ALA A 33 -31.82 9.28 -18.44
CA ALA A 33 -31.34 9.70 -17.14
C ALA A 33 -29.83 9.79 -17.31
N PRO A 34 -29.23 10.99 -17.15
CA PRO A 34 -27.84 11.22 -17.50
C PRO A 34 -27.07 10.08 -16.88
N GLU A 35 -26.35 9.30 -17.69
CA GLU A 35 -25.68 8.07 -17.25
C GLU A 35 -24.87 8.42 -16.00
N ARG A 36 -25.50 8.21 -14.82
CA ARG A 36 -24.90 8.53 -13.54
C ARG A 36 -23.97 7.38 -13.35
N PHE A 37 -22.76 7.51 -13.90
CA PHE A 37 -21.64 6.71 -13.45
C PHE A 37 -21.70 6.75 -11.94
N THR A 38 -21.98 5.59 -11.36
CA THR A 38 -22.09 5.42 -9.91
C THR A 38 -20.87 6.08 -9.32
N ASP A 39 -21.12 7.11 -8.51
CA ASP A 39 -20.07 7.93 -7.93
C ASP A 39 -19.03 7.01 -7.29
N PRO A 40 -17.83 6.86 -7.88
CA PRO A 40 -16.85 5.91 -7.40
C PRO A 40 -16.19 6.41 -6.11
N LEU A 41 -16.48 7.66 -5.69
CA LEU A 41 -15.93 8.21 -4.47
C LEU A 41 -16.60 7.57 -3.24
N PRO A 42 -15.81 7.03 -2.30
CA PRO A 42 -16.35 6.48 -1.07
C PRO A 42 -17.01 7.58 -0.21
N PRO A 43 -18.28 7.44 0.20
CA PRO A 43 -18.97 8.45 1.00
C PRO A 43 -18.62 8.37 2.51
N ASP A 44 -18.04 7.27 2.94
CA ASP A 44 -17.89 6.86 4.34
C ASP A 44 -16.45 6.96 4.86
N ARG A 45 -15.47 7.17 3.98
CA ARG A 45 -14.07 7.34 4.35
C ARG A 45 -13.42 8.55 3.66
N PRO A 46 -12.34 9.11 4.23
CA PRO A 46 -11.54 10.11 3.54
C PRO A 46 -11.03 9.60 2.18
N LEU A 47 -10.96 10.52 1.21
CA LEU A 47 -10.50 10.25 -0.14
C LEU A 47 -9.01 9.96 -0.16
N ARG A 48 -8.63 8.86 -0.82
CA ARG A 48 -7.25 8.53 -1.11
C ARG A 48 -6.92 8.83 -2.57
N ARG A 49 -5.63 8.94 -2.87
CA ARG A 49 -5.14 9.11 -4.25
C ARG A 49 -5.72 8.09 -5.23
N ALA A 50 -5.78 6.81 -4.84
CA ALA A 50 -6.32 5.76 -5.68
C ALA A 50 -7.82 5.93 -5.99
N ASP A 51 -8.58 6.56 -5.09
CA ASP A 51 -10.00 6.83 -5.33
C ASP A 51 -10.16 7.93 -6.39
N VAL A 52 -9.28 8.94 -6.40
CA VAL A 52 -9.26 10.03 -7.41
C VAL A 52 -8.89 9.50 -8.79
N ASP A 53 -7.92 8.59 -8.87
CA ASP A 53 -7.47 7.98 -10.14
C ASP A 53 -8.57 7.14 -10.84
N LEU A 54 -9.59 6.71 -10.10
CA LEU A 54 -10.71 5.92 -10.60
C LEU A 54 -11.91 6.76 -11.06
N VAL A 55 -11.90 8.06 -10.78
CA VAL A 55 -13.02 8.96 -11.14
C VAL A 55 -13.09 9.14 -12.66
N ARG A 56 -14.30 9.03 -13.20
CA ARG A 56 -14.60 9.28 -14.61
C ARG A 56 -15.76 10.26 -14.73
N PHE A 57 -15.52 11.37 -15.42
CA PHE A 57 -16.54 12.38 -15.65
C PHE A 57 -17.23 12.19 -17.01
N PRO A 58 -18.57 12.34 -17.09
CA PRO A 58 -19.27 12.31 -18.36
C PRO A 58 -18.93 13.54 -19.22
N MET A 59 -18.88 13.36 -20.54
CA MET A 59 -18.59 14.42 -21.51
C MET A 59 -19.85 15.24 -21.82
N THR A 60 -19.77 16.56 -21.73
CA THR A 60 -20.90 17.48 -22.04
C THR A 60 -20.53 18.48 -23.13
N LEU A 61 -21.52 18.94 -23.91
CA LEU A 61 -21.36 19.86 -25.06
C LEU A 61 -20.82 21.26 -24.67
N ARG A 62 -20.91 21.63 -23.38
CA ARG A 62 -20.19 22.74 -22.75
C ARG A 62 -19.58 22.19 -21.47
N GLY A 63 -18.34 21.71 -21.56
CA GLY A 63 -17.62 21.09 -20.45
C GLY A 63 -16.27 21.74 -20.24
N TYR A 64 -15.73 21.58 -19.02
CA TYR A 64 -14.32 21.82 -18.76
C TYR A 64 -13.47 20.92 -19.67
N HIS A 65 -12.32 21.41 -20.12
CA HIS A 65 -11.43 20.62 -20.97
C HIS A 65 -10.87 19.44 -20.17
N MET A 66 -11.08 18.21 -20.64
CA MET A 66 -10.68 17.01 -19.88
C MET A 66 -9.20 16.99 -19.51
N GLY A 67 -8.31 17.45 -20.41
CA GLY A 67 -6.89 17.54 -20.08
C GLY A 67 -6.59 18.49 -18.90
N GLU A 68 -7.29 19.62 -18.80
CA GLU A 68 -7.06 20.55 -17.68
C GLU A 68 -7.62 20.00 -16.37
N VAL A 69 -8.76 19.30 -16.44
CA VAL A 69 -9.35 18.62 -15.28
C VAL A 69 -8.45 17.48 -14.80
N ASP A 70 -7.97 16.66 -15.72
CA ASP A 70 -7.07 15.54 -15.43
C ASP A 70 -5.74 16.02 -14.84
N ASP A 71 -5.18 17.12 -15.35
CA ASP A 71 -3.97 17.73 -14.80
C ASP A 71 -4.18 18.23 -13.35
N VAL A 72 -5.31 18.90 -13.10
CA VAL A 72 -5.66 19.38 -11.75
C VAL A 72 -5.91 18.21 -10.79
N LEU A 73 -6.63 17.18 -11.23
CA LEU A 73 -6.86 15.98 -10.43
C LEU A 73 -5.57 15.21 -10.14
N GLY A 74 -4.69 15.08 -11.12
CA GLY A 74 -3.38 14.43 -10.93
C GLY A 74 -2.53 15.18 -9.90
N ARG A 75 -2.52 16.51 -9.94
CA ARG A 75 -1.85 17.33 -8.93
C ARG A 75 -2.49 17.17 -7.55
N LEU A 76 -3.82 17.23 -7.47
CA LEU A 76 -4.53 17.07 -6.21
C LEU A 76 -4.30 15.67 -5.60
N GLY A 77 -4.29 14.62 -6.42
CA GLY A 77 -3.98 13.26 -5.99
C GLY A 77 -2.56 13.12 -5.43
N ALA A 78 -1.58 13.83 -6.00
CA ALA A 78 -0.23 13.89 -5.45
C ALA A 78 -0.18 14.59 -4.09
N GLU A 79 -0.85 15.74 -3.95
CA GLU A 79 -0.93 16.47 -2.68
C GLU A 79 -1.66 15.66 -1.59
N LEU A 80 -2.70 14.90 -1.95
CA LEU A 80 -3.37 13.98 -1.03
C LEU A 80 -2.42 12.88 -0.54
N ALA A 81 -1.66 12.26 -1.45
CA ALA A 81 -0.71 11.23 -1.05
C ALA A 81 0.40 11.75 -0.12
N GLU A 82 0.88 12.97 -0.35
CA GLU A 82 1.86 13.62 0.54
C GLU A 82 1.26 13.88 1.94
N ARG A 83 0.03 14.39 1.99
CA ARG A 83 -0.67 14.62 3.26
C ARG A 83 -0.92 13.32 4.03
N ASP A 84 -1.36 12.28 3.34
CA ASP A 84 -1.61 10.96 3.95
C ASP A 84 -0.32 10.35 4.52
N ALA A 85 0.80 10.47 3.80
CA ALA A 85 2.10 10.03 4.30
C ALA A 85 2.52 10.79 5.55
N ARG A 86 2.29 12.12 5.57
CA ARG A 86 2.60 12.94 6.73
C ARG A 86 1.72 12.60 7.94
N ILE A 87 0.45 12.33 7.73
CA ILE A 87 -0.47 11.90 8.80
C ILE A 87 0.00 10.55 9.37
N ALA A 88 0.33 9.58 8.52
CA ALA A 88 0.84 8.28 8.97
C ALA A 88 2.11 8.39 9.82
N GLU A 89 3.02 9.30 9.44
CA GLU A 89 4.24 9.58 10.23
C GLU A 89 3.90 10.16 11.61
N LEU A 90 2.99 11.14 11.67
CA LEU A 90 2.56 11.77 12.92
C LEU A 90 1.82 10.78 13.83
N GLU A 91 0.96 9.94 13.26
CA GLU A 91 0.25 8.88 13.98
C GLU A 91 1.23 7.84 14.54
N ALA A 92 2.23 7.44 13.77
CA ALA A 92 3.28 6.53 14.23
C ALA A 92 4.12 7.13 15.36
N ALA A 93 4.48 8.42 15.27
CA ALA A 93 5.19 9.13 16.32
C ALA A 93 4.36 9.22 17.61
N LEU A 94 3.06 9.54 17.48
CA LEU A 94 2.13 9.59 18.61
C LEU A 94 1.98 8.20 19.27
N ALA A 95 1.80 7.16 18.47
CA ALA A 95 1.70 5.79 18.96
C ALA A 95 2.98 5.35 19.68
N GLY A 96 4.17 5.70 19.15
CA GLY A 96 5.45 5.42 19.81
C GLY A 96 5.62 6.16 21.14
N ALA A 97 5.20 7.43 21.21
CA ALA A 97 5.21 8.21 22.44
C ALA A 97 4.27 7.62 23.50
N GLN A 98 3.05 7.22 23.10
CA GLN A 98 2.08 6.56 23.97
C GLN A 98 2.60 5.20 24.46
N ALA A 99 3.19 4.40 23.57
CA ALA A 99 3.78 3.12 23.94
C ALA A 99 4.91 3.30 24.97
N THR A 100 5.77 4.31 24.81
CA THR A 100 6.83 4.61 25.78
C THR A 100 6.26 5.06 27.13
N ALA A 101 5.22 5.89 27.12
CA ALA A 101 4.56 6.34 28.34
C ALA A 101 3.87 5.19 29.10
N VAL A 102 3.24 4.25 28.38
CA VAL A 102 2.56 3.08 28.97
C VAL A 102 3.57 1.99 29.40
N ALA A 103 4.62 1.76 28.61
CA ALA A 103 5.63 0.75 28.92
C ALA A 103 6.46 1.12 30.14
N GLY A 104 6.78 2.40 30.31
CA GLY A 104 7.53 2.94 31.44
C GLY A 104 8.93 2.32 31.64
N PRO A 105 9.77 2.89 32.53
CA PRO A 105 11.08 2.33 32.87
C PRO A 105 10.99 0.92 33.48
N ALA A 106 9.86 0.62 34.13
CA ALA A 106 9.67 -0.61 34.91
C ALA A 106 9.62 -1.90 34.09
N LEU A 107 9.25 -1.86 32.80
CA LEU A 107 9.32 -3.04 31.93
C LEU A 107 10.76 -3.39 31.51
N PHE A 108 11.66 -2.40 31.49
CA PHE A 108 13.05 -2.60 31.07
C PHE A 108 13.98 -2.92 32.26
N GLU A 109 13.57 -2.63 33.49
CA GLU A 109 14.37 -2.83 34.70
C GLU A 109 14.56 -4.30 35.09
N GLY A 110 13.78 -5.23 34.51
CA GLY A 110 13.94 -6.68 34.69
C GLY A 110 14.49 -7.43 33.47
N TYR A 111 14.82 -6.73 32.38
CA TYR A 111 15.33 -7.35 31.16
C TYR A 111 16.85 -7.40 31.18
N GLU A 112 17.41 -8.40 31.84
CA GLU A 112 18.80 -8.81 31.61
C GLU A 112 18.87 -9.40 30.18
N PRO A 113 19.58 -8.77 29.24
CA PRO A 113 19.76 -9.35 27.93
C PRO A 113 20.53 -10.65 28.15
N ARG A 114 19.88 -11.79 27.90
CA ARG A 114 20.61 -13.06 27.78
C ARG A 114 21.52 -12.91 26.58
N VAL A 115 22.73 -12.40 26.82
CA VAL A 115 23.85 -12.54 25.92
C VAL A 115 23.92 -14.03 25.66
N ALA A 116 23.63 -14.42 24.43
CA ALA A 116 23.71 -15.81 23.99
C ALA A 116 25.11 -16.27 24.35
N ARG A 117 25.23 -17.01 25.46
CA ARG A 117 26.44 -17.74 25.79
C ARG A 117 26.56 -18.76 24.70
N ASP A 118 27.36 -18.42 23.69
CA ASP A 118 27.90 -19.38 22.75
C ASP A 118 28.56 -20.46 23.59
N LYS A 119 27.89 -21.60 23.70
CA LYS A 119 28.42 -22.77 24.37
C LYS A 119 29.47 -23.31 23.40
N VAL A 120 30.73 -22.99 23.65
CA VAL A 120 31.85 -23.74 23.05
C VAL A 120 31.63 -25.19 23.47
N VAL A 121 31.22 -26.01 22.51
CA VAL A 121 31.07 -27.44 22.65
C VAL A 121 32.48 -28.02 22.74
N GLU A 122 32.96 -28.25 23.96
CA GLU A 122 34.02 -29.24 24.15
C GLU A 122 33.41 -30.61 23.92
N ASP A 123 33.55 -31.12 22.70
CA ASP A 123 33.31 -32.52 22.40
C ASP A 123 34.39 -33.35 23.08
N GLY A 124 34.00 -33.92 24.22
CA GLY A 124 34.72 -35.03 24.83
C GLY A 124 34.78 -36.21 23.86
N VAL A 125 35.98 -36.53 23.39
CA VAL A 125 36.25 -37.81 22.75
C VAL A 125 36.71 -38.78 23.83
N VAL A 126 35.78 -39.64 24.25
CA VAL A 126 36.06 -40.89 24.96
C VAL A 126 36.90 -41.76 24.02
N GLN A 127 38.18 -41.97 24.34
CA GLN A 127 38.95 -43.07 23.75
C GLN A 127 38.98 -44.24 24.70
N ASP A 128 38.16 -45.23 24.36
CA ASP A 128 38.31 -46.62 24.77
C ASP A 128 39.54 -47.20 24.04
N LYS A 129 40.56 -47.61 24.79
CA LYS A 129 41.59 -48.50 24.26
C LYS A 129 42.12 -49.41 25.36
N VAL A 130 41.60 -50.63 25.35
CA VAL A 130 42.13 -51.79 26.06
C VAL A 130 43.40 -52.29 25.35
N VAL A 131 44.32 -52.81 26.17
CA VAL A 131 45.42 -53.78 25.89
C VAL A 131 46.84 -53.22 25.84
N GLN A 132 47.52 -53.46 26.98
CA GLN A 132 48.90 -53.93 27.21
C GLN A 132 50.06 -53.12 26.60
N ASP A 133 50.96 -52.67 27.47
CA ASP A 133 52.23 -53.38 27.62
C ASP A 133 52.99 -52.97 28.90
N ALA A 134 53.87 -53.88 29.27
CA ALA A 134 54.60 -54.03 30.50
C ALA A 134 55.39 -52.81 31.03
N ALA A 135 55.67 -52.91 32.34
CA ALA A 135 56.99 -52.76 32.97
C ALA A 135 57.15 -51.59 33.96
N GLY A 136 57.73 -51.95 35.12
CA GLY A 136 58.39 -51.04 36.06
C GLY A 136 57.49 -50.63 37.22
N GLU A 137 57.44 -51.34 38.35
CA GLU A 137 58.46 -51.31 39.40
C GLU A 137 58.65 -49.91 39.99
N ASN A 138 58.12 -49.64 41.18
CA ASN A 138 58.91 -49.60 42.43
C ASN A 138 58.17 -48.87 43.57
N ALA A 139 58.36 -49.39 44.80
CA ALA A 139 58.21 -48.76 46.14
C ALA A 139 56.82 -48.20 46.51
N ARG A 140 56.03 -48.71 47.46
CA ARG A 140 56.27 -49.32 48.79
C ARG A 140 57.17 -48.52 49.74
N ASP A 141 56.63 -48.34 50.94
CA ASP A 141 57.16 -47.73 52.18
C ASP A 141 57.18 -46.19 52.13
N GLU A 142 56.64 -45.43 53.09
CA GLU A 142 56.50 -45.57 54.56
C GLU A 142 55.12 -45.03 54.98
N LYS A 143 54.30 -45.60 55.88
CA LYS A 143 54.43 -45.90 57.32
C LYS A 143 54.84 -44.70 58.20
N GLY A 144 53.88 -44.21 59.01
CA GLY A 144 54.10 -43.31 60.16
C GLY A 144 54.22 -41.84 59.74
N ASP A 145 53.73 -40.86 60.49
CA ASP A 145 53.66 -40.80 61.94
C ASP A 145 52.52 -39.86 62.39
N ASP A 146 51.99 -40.16 63.58
CA ASP A 146 51.10 -39.33 64.37
C ASP A 146 51.79 -38.04 64.85
N GLN A 147 51.17 -36.87 64.60
CA GLN A 147 51.02 -35.76 65.56
C GLN A 147 50.14 -34.63 65.02
#